data_AF-A0A1M5P6X7-F1
#
_entry.id   AF-A0A1M5P6X7-F1
#
_cell.length_a   1.000
_cell.length_b   1.000
_cell.length_c   1.000
_cell.angle_alpha   90.00
_cell.angle_beta   90.00
_cell.angle_gamma   90.00
#
_symmetry.space_group_name_H-M   'P 1'
#
loop_
_entity.id
_entity.type
_entity.pdbx_description
1 polymer ?
#
loop_
_entity_poly.entity_id
_entity_poly.type
_entity_poly.pdbx_seq_one_letter_code
_entity_poly.pdbx_strand_id
1 'polypeptide(L)'
;MKYAVLLSALLAASPAMANSLDIGDGQSQFAIYDTDKVTKLYLGGSGSSRVAISQEFADIVDSFNLQERHIEPLLAAVLGGRGWNNIHGLPGVELGFLNPNSFSLKLHTGKGPVDTVVFQGAAVEGIINSVARGNVDIKNNQSQFAEFYSDGSGNIWIGGGRSDAVRNVSEEFAEITGGSKIHCDQRGNREVEGLFAGLVEDSGWNDPHGIENARLAGLTDTSYTIEFGAAGPTTKRITFTGSCATDAIEAVDLGLINNGDKNSRFATFDFDIKAKWTMLGTGRYVTDEFIALAGKNNMDLNGAVALFNALTEHKNGGVEGVELVGITPTSFAIAVHSPNHPMVQTLLIKGAGIEAAIAAKMDSLFGE
;
A
#
# COMPACT_ATOMS: atom_id res chain seq x y z
N MET A 1 48.38 -12.46 -1.63
CA MET A 1 48.11 -13.41 -0.53
C MET A 1 48.00 -12.60 0.76
N LYS A 2 46.86 -12.68 1.45
CA LYS A 2 46.57 -12.21 2.84
C LYS A 2 46.37 -10.68 3.00
N TYR A 3 45.13 -10.17 3.12
CA TYR A 3 44.26 -10.08 4.34
C TYR A 3 44.95 -9.28 5.46
N ALA A 4 44.38 -8.30 6.16
CA ALA A 4 43.01 -7.79 6.24
C ALA A 4 42.98 -6.54 7.17
N VAL A 5 41.77 -5.99 7.33
CA VAL A 5 41.26 -5.23 8.48
C VAL A 5 41.60 -3.74 8.53
N LEU A 6 40.58 -2.92 8.25
CA LEU A 6 40.13 -1.82 9.13
C LEU A 6 38.85 -1.20 8.54
N LEU A 7 37.73 -1.93 8.69
CA LEU A 7 36.40 -1.34 8.62
C LEU A 7 35.69 -1.77 9.91
N SER A 8 36.02 -1.07 11.00
CA SER A 8 35.46 -1.35 12.33
C SER A 8 35.36 -0.02 13.06
N ALA A 9 34.25 0.69 12.85
CA ALA A 9 33.70 1.68 13.78
C ALA A 9 32.49 2.36 13.13
N LEU A 10 31.30 1.77 13.25
CA LEU A 10 30.06 2.46 13.63
C LEU A 10 28.91 1.44 13.77
N LEU A 11 29.01 0.54 14.73
CA LEU A 11 27.86 -0.23 15.23
C LEU A 11 27.92 -0.20 16.75
N ALA A 12 27.69 0.99 17.30
CA ALA A 12 27.12 1.12 18.64
C ALA A 12 25.64 1.45 18.43
N ALA A 13 24.88 0.45 17.97
CA ALA A 13 23.44 0.48 18.08
C ALA A 13 23.11 0.13 19.54
N SER A 14 22.38 1.03 20.20
CA SER A 14 21.73 0.77 21.48
C SER A 14 20.88 -0.52 21.40
N PRO A 15 20.67 -1.24 22.52
CA PRO A 15 19.88 -2.48 22.52
C PRO A 15 18.43 -2.23 22.09
N ALA A 16 17.84 -3.25 21.49
CA ALA A 16 16.58 -3.24 20.80
C ALA A 16 15.39 -2.85 21.71
N MET A 17 14.47 -2.04 21.18
CA MET A 17 13.04 -2.22 21.46
C MET A 17 12.35 -2.50 20.13
N ALA A 18 12.54 -3.74 19.68
CA ALA A 18 12.16 -4.22 18.36
C ALA A 18 10.63 -4.33 18.16
N ASN A 19 9.84 -4.41 19.25
CA ASN A 19 8.39 -4.62 19.17
C ASN A 19 7.59 -3.57 19.95
N SER A 20 7.89 -2.28 19.75
CA SER A 20 7.13 -1.20 20.41
C SER A 20 6.85 -0.02 19.50
N LEU A 21 5.65 0.52 19.61
CA LEU A 21 5.19 1.75 18.98
C LEU A 21 4.66 2.68 20.08
N ASP A 22 5.37 3.75 20.43
CA ASP A 22 4.92 4.71 21.44
C ASP A 22 4.08 5.84 20.82
N ILE A 23 2.79 5.55 20.65
CA ILE A 23 1.79 6.50 20.10
C ILE A 23 1.57 7.77 20.95
N GLY A 24 2.30 7.94 22.05
CA GLY A 24 2.22 9.10 22.94
C GLY A 24 3.47 9.97 22.97
N ASP A 25 4.55 9.62 22.26
CA ASP A 25 5.83 10.32 22.36
C ASP A 25 5.91 11.64 21.56
N GLY A 26 4.88 11.92 20.76
CA GLY A 26 4.80 13.12 19.93
C GLY A 26 5.70 13.06 18.69
N GLN A 27 6.12 11.88 18.25
CA GLN A 27 6.86 11.62 17.01
C GLN A 27 6.11 10.58 16.17
N SER A 28 6.29 10.63 14.84
CA SER A 28 5.72 9.59 13.99
C SER A 28 6.69 8.42 13.99
N GLN A 29 6.18 7.23 14.26
CA GLN A 29 6.93 5.99 14.28
C GLN A 29 6.46 5.02 13.22
N PHE A 30 7.33 4.06 12.91
CA PHE A 30 7.03 2.98 11.98
C PHE A 30 7.32 1.66 12.69
N ALA A 31 6.34 0.76 12.69
CA ALA A 31 6.47 -0.58 13.23
C ALA A 31 6.06 -1.61 12.20
N ILE A 32 6.69 -2.77 12.27
CA ILE A 32 6.26 -3.97 11.54
C ILE A 32 5.82 -4.98 12.57
N TYR A 33 4.66 -5.57 12.39
CA TYR A 33 4.13 -6.65 13.19
C TYR A 33 4.00 -7.89 12.32
N ASP A 34 5.06 -8.71 12.37
CA ASP A 34 5.14 -9.99 11.68
C ASP A 34 4.61 -11.10 12.60
N THR A 35 3.44 -11.64 12.26
CA THR A 35 2.75 -12.67 13.05
C THR A 35 3.53 -13.98 13.13
N ASP A 36 4.47 -14.24 12.21
CA ASP A 36 5.31 -15.44 12.23
C ASP A 36 6.50 -15.31 13.17
N LYS A 37 6.93 -14.06 13.46
CA LYS A 37 8.12 -13.76 14.29
C LYS A 37 7.78 -13.18 15.66
N VAL A 38 6.62 -12.55 15.81
CA VAL A 38 6.28 -11.74 16.99
C VAL A 38 4.90 -12.09 17.53
N THR A 39 4.82 -12.28 18.84
CA THR A 39 3.56 -12.61 19.53
C THR A 39 2.70 -11.40 19.87
N LYS A 40 3.32 -10.20 19.96
CA LYS A 40 2.66 -8.94 20.28
C LYS A 40 3.50 -7.72 19.89
N LEU A 41 2.83 -6.64 19.50
CA LEU A 41 3.39 -5.30 19.39
C LEU A 41 3.00 -4.49 20.65
N TYR A 42 3.97 -3.95 21.37
CA TYR A 42 3.70 -3.07 22.49
C TYR A 42 3.28 -1.68 21.99
N LEU A 43 2.09 -1.22 22.37
CA LEU A 43 1.67 0.15 22.14
C LEU A 43 1.97 0.97 23.38
N GLY A 44 3.00 1.81 23.30
CA GLY A 44 3.33 2.83 24.30
C GLY A 44 2.25 3.91 24.39
N GLY A 45 2.50 4.94 25.19
CA GLY A 45 1.52 5.98 25.48
C GLY A 45 0.44 5.54 26.48
N SER A 46 -0.19 6.51 27.16
CA SER A 46 -1.23 6.23 28.15
C SER A 46 -2.54 5.78 27.48
N GLY A 47 -3.50 5.29 28.27
CA GLY A 47 -4.85 5.00 27.76
C GLY A 47 -5.49 6.21 27.06
N SER A 48 -5.16 7.43 27.47
CA SER A 48 -5.62 8.65 26.79
C SER A 48 -5.03 8.84 25.41
N SER A 49 -3.81 8.34 25.12
CA SER A 49 -3.23 8.38 23.77
C SER A 49 -4.00 7.48 22.80
N ARG A 50 -4.41 6.28 23.24
CA ARG A 50 -5.25 5.39 22.42
C ARG A 50 -6.64 5.97 22.17
N VAL A 51 -7.25 6.56 23.20
CA VAL A 51 -8.54 7.26 23.06
C VAL A 51 -8.42 8.49 22.15
N ALA A 52 -7.24 9.12 22.07
CA ALA A 52 -6.97 10.22 21.16
C ALA A 52 -6.93 9.78 19.68
N ILE A 53 -6.64 8.50 19.40
CA ILE A 53 -6.91 7.90 18.08
C ILE A 53 -8.41 7.75 17.91
N SER A 54 -9.01 6.90 18.74
CA SER A 54 -10.46 6.86 18.98
C SER A 54 -10.79 5.93 20.14
N GLN A 55 -11.98 6.10 20.72
CA GLN A 55 -12.51 5.18 21.73
C GLN A 55 -12.64 3.76 21.16
N GLU A 56 -13.16 3.63 19.94
CA GLU A 56 -13.32 2.32 19.28
C GLU A 56 -11.99 1.62 19.05
N PHE A 57 -10.93 2.34 18.63
CA PHE A 57 -9.59 1.77 18.54
C PHE A 57 -9.08 1.29 19.89
N ALA A 58 -9.25 2.10 20.95
CA ALA A 58 -8.83 1.75 22.29
C ALA A 58 -9.54 0.50 22.82
N ASP A 59 -10.82 0.31 22.48
CA ASP A 59 -11.62 -0.84 22.89
C ASP A 59 -11.26 -2.11 22.12
N ILE A 60 -10.88 -2.01 20.84
CA ILE A 60 -10.40 -3.16 20.06
C ILE A 60 -9.03 -3.65 20.56
N VAL A 61 -8.12 -2.72 20.86
CA VAL A 61 -6.74 -3.08 21.25
C VAL A 61 -6.62 -3.42 22.75
N ASP A 62 -7.63 -3.03 23.56
CA ASP A 62 -7.95 -3.38 24.96
C ASP A 62 -6.84 -3.31 26.03
N SER A 63 -5.60 -3.08 25.62
CA SER A 63 -4.40 -3.14 26.44
C SER A 63 -3.24 -2.40 25.76
N PHE A 64 -2.07 -2.44 26.39
CA PHE A 64 -0.82 -1.92 25.79
C PHE A 64 -0.18 -2.92 24.81
N ASN A 65 -0.83 -4.03 24.48
CA ASN A 65 -0.28 -5.03 23.58
C ASN A 65 -1.27 -5.32 22.45
N LEU A 66 -0.91 -4.92 21.24
CA LEU A 66 -1.58 -5.41 20.05
C LEU A 66 -1.12 -6.87 19.81
N GLN A 67 -2.08 -7.79 19.74
CA GLN A 67 -1.85 -9.21 19.49
C GLN A 67 -2.58 -9.63 18.22
N GLU A 68 -2.27 -10.82 17.69
CA GLU A 68 -2.88 -11.35 16.46
C GLU A 68 -4.41 -11.29 16.49
N ARG A 69 -5.03 -11.65 17.63
CA ARG A 69 -6.49 -11.60 17.81
C ARG A 69 -7.12 -10.22 17.63
N HIS A 70 -6.35 -9.13 17.69
CA HIS A 70 -6.82 -7.76 17.50
C HIS A 70 -6.77 -7.33 16.02
N ILE A 71 -5.99 -8.03 15.17
CA ILE A 71 -5.76 -7.66 13.78
C ILE A 71 -7.05 -7.75 12.95
N GLU A 72 -7.78 -8.86 13.02
CA GLU A 72 -9.02 -9.03 12.24
C GLU A 72 -10.11 -8.01 12.62
N PRO A 73 -10.42 -7.78 13.91
CA PRO A 73 -11.34 -6.71 14.29
C PRO A 73 -10.91 -5.32 13.80
N LEU A 74 -9.61 -4.98 13.89
CA LEU A 74 -9.09 -3.71 13.38
C LEU A 74 -9.28 -3.59 11.87
N LEU A 75 -8.83 -4.59 11.11
CA LEU A 75 -8.95 -4.58 9.66
C LEU A 75 -10.41 -4.52 9.22
N ALA A 76 -11.29 -5.30 9.87
CA ALA A 76 -12.72 -5.29 9.58
C ALA A 76 -13.38 -3.93 9.89
N ALA A 77 -12.95 -3.23 10.95
CA ALA A 77 -13.44 -1.88 11.27
C ALA A 77 -12.99 -0.86 10.22
N VAL A 78 -11.71 -0.91 9.83
CA VAL A 78 -11.12 -0.02 8.81
C VAL A 78 -11.74 -0.25 7.42
N LEU A 79 -11.92 -1.50 7.00
CA LEU A 79 -12.40 -1.85 5.66
C LEU A 79 -13.93 -1.92 5.53
N GLY A 80 -14.62 -2.37 6.58
CA GLY A 80 -15.96 -2.95 6.46
C GLY A 80 -17.13 -2.08 6.92
N GLY A 81 -16.89 -0.83 7.34
CA GLY A 81 -17.95 0.03 7.88
C GLY A 81 -18.64 -0.56 9.12
N ARG A 82 -17.94 -1.45 9.84
CA ARG A 82 -18.37 -2.08 11.09
C ARG A 82 -18.13 -1.22 12.33
N GLY A 83 -17.85 0.08 12.13
CA GLY A 83 -17.76 1.06 13.20
C GLY A 83 -18.98 0.97 14.14
N TRP A 84 -18.80 1.30 15.42
CA TRP A 84 -19.86 1.22 16.45
C TRP A 84 -21.15 1.99 16.10
N ASN A 85 -21.11 2.85 15.08
CA ASN A 85 -22.20 3.72 14.63
C ASN A 85 -22.60 3.55 13.15
N ASN A 86 -22.25 2.46 12.45
CA ASN A 86 -22.36 2.34 10.98
C ASN A 86 -21.58 3.44 10.21
N ILE A 87 -20.62 4.09 10.87
CA ILE A 87 -19.72 5.08 10.28
C ILE A 87 -18.61 4.32 9.55
N HIS A 88 -18.21 4.84 8.40
CA HIS A 88 -17.18 4.26 7.55
C HIS A 88 -15.80 4.40 8.18
N GLY A 89 -15.02 3.33 8.10
CA GLY A 89 -13.68 3.27 8.69
C GLY A 89 -13.68 3.26 10.21
N LEU A 90 -12.47 3.25 10.77
CA LEU A 90 -12.22 3.35 12.19
C LEU A 90 -11.67 4.76 12.45
N PRO A 91 -12.35 5.63 13.23
CA PRO A 91 -11.86 6.99 13.46
C PRO A 91 -10.43 7.02 13.99
N GLY A 92 -9.63 7.93 13.45
CA GLY A 92 -8.19 8.03 13.76
C GLY A 92 -7.33 6.94 13.12
N VAL A 93 -7.90 6.00 12.36
CA VAL A 93 -7.15 4.93 11.70
C VAL A 93 -7.41 4.94 10.20
N GLU A 94 -6.36 5.09 9.43
CA GLU A 94 -6.38 5.10 7.97
C GLU A 94 -5.68 3.85 7.43
N LEU A 95 -6.21 3.28 6.35
CA LEU A 95 -5.51 2.25 5.60
C LEU A 95 -4.37 2.89 4.80
N GLY A 96 -3.13 2.48 5.05
CA GLY A 96 -1.99 2.88 4.22
C GLY A 96 -1.98 2.11 2.91
N PHE A 97 -1.81 0.79 2.98
CA PHE A 97 -1.95 -0.12 1.84
C PHE A 97 -2.61 -1.44 2.24
N LEU A 98 -3.11 -2.19 1.26
CA LEU A 98 -3.68 -3.53 1.42
C LEU A 98 -3.30 -4.43 0.24
N ASN A 99 -2.55 -5.48 0.51
CA ASN A 99 -2.21 -6.56 -0.42
C ASN A 99 -2.69 -7.90 0.18
N PRO A 100 -2.69 -9.02 -0.56
CA PRO A 100 -3.17 -10.32 -0.05
C PRO A 100 -2.42 -10.82 1.18
N ASN A 101 -1.14 -10.46 1.34
CA ASN A 101 -0.26 -11.02 2.36
C ASN A 101 0.12 -9.99 3.44
N SER A 102 -0.28 -8.73 3.28
CA SER A 102 0.16 -7.65 4.14
C SER A 102 -0.73 -6.43 4.01
N PHE A 103 -0.87 -5.65 5.07
CA PHE A 103 -1.51 -4.35 5.01
C PHE A 103 -0.83 -3.39 5.98
N SER A 104 -1.08 -2.09 5.84
CA SER A 104 -0.62 -1.10 6.81
C SER A 104 -1.75 -0.22 7.32
N LEU A 105 -1.64 0.18 8.59
CA LEU A 105 -2.53 1.13 9.23
C LEU A 105 -1.72 2.35 9.66
N LYS A 106 -2.23 3.53 9.33
CA LYS A 106 -1.76 4.82 9.83
C LYS A 106 -2.65 5.24 10.99
N LEU A 107 -2.06 5.50 12.15
CA LEU A 107 -2.71 5.86 13.39
C LEU A 107 -2.51 7.35 13.64
N HIS A 108 -3.63 8.07 13.75
CA HIS A 108 -3.69 9.52 13.88
C HIS A 108 -4.22 9.89 15.26
N THR A 109 -3.40 10.51 16.11
CA THR A 109 -3.85 11.04 17.42
C THR A 109 -4.40 12.47 17.33
N GLY A 110 -4.87 12.89 16.15
CA GLY A 110 -5.33 14.26 15.84
C GLY A 110 -4.50 14.95 14.75
N LYS A 111 -4.21 16.25 14.88
CA LYS A 111 -3.37 17.02 13.92
C LYS A 111 -1.85 16.80 14.13
N GLY A 112 -1.49 15.70 14.79
CA GLY A 112 -0.15 15.43 15.26
C GLY A 112 0.64 14.50 14.34
N PRO A 113 1.70 13.87 14.88
CA PRO A 113 2.42 12.79 14.21
C PRO A 113 1.50 11.61 13.85
N VAL A 114 1.93 10.83 12.85
CA VAL A 114 1.17 9.69 12.32
C VAL A 114 2.00 8.43 12.43
N ASP A 115 1.59 7.51 13.30
CA ASP A 115 2.28 6.24 13.47
C ASP A 115 1.82 5.23 12.42
N THR A 116 2.75 4.50 11.82
CA THR A 116 2.42 3.47 10.82
C THR A 116 2.76 2.09 11.34
N VAL A 117 1.82 1.15 11.21
CA VAL A 117 2.05 -0.26 11.52
C VAL A 117 1.79 -1.09 10.27
N VAL A 118 2.79 -1.85 9.84
CA VAL A 118 2.65 -2.87 8.79
C VAL A 118 2.38 -4.22 9.44
N PHE A 119 1.33 -4.89 9.00
CA PHE A 119 0.95 -6.24 9.42
C PHE A 119 1.33 -7.22 8.32
N GLN A 120 2.03 -8.30 8.68
CA GLN A 120 2.40 -9.37 7.74
C GLN A 120 2.50 -10.74 8.45
N GLY A 121 2.75 -11.78 7.66
CA GLY A 121 2.91 -13.18 8.12
C GLY A 121 1.67 -14.03 7.82
N ALA A 122 1.78 -15.34 8.07
CA ALA A 122 0.78 -16.31 7.61
C ALA A 122 -0.63 -16.06 8.20
N ALA A 123 -0.72 -15.59 9.44
CA ALA A 123 -2.01 -15.27 10.04
C ALA A 123 -2.69 -14.07 9.37
N VAL A 124 -1.90 -13.10 8.90
CA VAL A 124 -2.42 -11.89 8.24
C VAL A 124 -3.10 -12.22 6.90
N GLU A 125 -2.52 -13.13 6.12
CA GLU A 125 -3.15 -13.63 4.88
C GLU A 125 -4.54 -14.24 5.17
N GLY A 126 -4.63 -15.10 6.19
CA GLY A 126 -5.90 -15.70 6.61
C GLY A 126 -6.94 -14.67 7.07
N ILE A 127 -6.50 -13.61 7.74
CA ILE A 127 -7.36 -12.51 8.22
C ILE A 127 -7.85 -11.64 7.06
N ILE A 128 -7.00 -11.30 6.09
CA ILE A 128 -7.42 -10.54 4.91
C ILE A 128 -8.51 -11.32 4.18
N ASN A 129 -8.31 -12.63 3.98
CA ASN A 129 -9.28 -13.52 3.35
C ASN A 129 -10.59 -13.64 4.16
N SER A 130 -10.54 -13.61 5.49
CA SER A 130 -11.76 -13.67 6.33
C SER A 130 -12.58 -12.38 6.28
N VAL A 131 -11.92 -11.22 6.10
CA VAL A 131 -12.57 -9.91 5.98
C VAL A 131 -13.08 -9.67 4.56
N ALA A 132 -12.40 -10.23 3.55
CA ALA A 132 -12.82 -10.16 2.15
C ALA A 132 -14.20 -10.78 1.95
N ARG A 133 -15.06 -10.08 1.21
CA ARG A 133 -16.35 -10.60 0.75
C ARG A 133 -16.25 -11.03 -0.72
N GLY A 134 -17.14 -11.90 -1.17
CA GLY A 134 -17.16 -12.29 -2.58
C GLY A 134 -17.65 -11.20 -3.55
N ASN A 135 -18.30 -10.12 -3.07
CA ASN A 135 -18.93 -9.10 -3.92
C ASN A 135 -18.89 -7.69 -3.30
N VAL A 136 -19.02 -6.68 -4.17
CA VAL A 136 -19.12 -5.25 -3.82
C VAL A 136 -20.41 -4.67 -4.41
N ASP A 137 -21.04 -3.73 -3.73
CA ASP A 137 -22.17 -2.96 -4.26
C ASP A 137 -21.86 -1.47 -4.17
N ILE A 138 -21.73 -0.80 -5.32
CA ILE A 138 -21.40 0.62 -5.40
C ILE A 138 -22.54 1.53 -4.91
N LYS A 139 -23.75 1.01 -4.74
CA LYS A 139 -24.84 1.74 -4.07
C LYS A 139 -24.85 1.55 -2.57
N ASN A 140 -24.18 0.50 -2.07
CA ASN A 140 -24.26 0.18 -0.66
C ASN A 140 -23.67 1.35 0.14
N ASN A 141 -24.44 1.82 1.11
CA ASN A 141 -24.06 2.90 2.00
C ASN A 141 -23.08 2.46 3.08
N GLN A 142 -22.43 1.30 2.96
CA GLN A 142 -21.33 0.83 3.79
C GLN A 142 -20.08 0.53 2.96
N SER A 143 -18.89 0.82 3.50
CA SER A 143 -17.63 0.39 2.90
C SER A 143 -17.58 -1.13 2.76
N GLN A 144 -17.01 -1.60 1.66
CA GLN A 144 -16.92 -3.03 1.35
C GLN A 144 -15.54 -3.36 0.83
N PHE A 145 -15.08 -4.54 1.18
CA PHE A 145 -13.85 -5.13 0.69
C PHE A 145 -14.17 -6.49 0.07
N ALA A 146 -13.60 -6.75 -1.11
CA ALA A 146 -13.71 -8.01 -1.80
C ALA A 146 -12.38 -8.46 -2.38
N GLU A 147 -12.28 -9.76 -2.64
CA GLU A 147 -11.15 -10.36 -3.34
C GLU A 147 -11.62 -10.99 -4.65
N PHE A 148 -10.89 -10.70 -5.72
CA PHE A 148 -11.02 -11.32 -7.03
C PHE A 148 -9.85 -12.27 -7.22
N TYR A 149 -10.12 -13.58 -7.20
CA TYR A 149 -9.10 -14.61 -7.42
C TYR A 149 -9.27 -15.27 -8.78
N SER A 150 -8.39 -14.94 -9.72
CA SER A 150 -8.51 -15.34 -11.13
C SER A 150 -8.28 -16.82 -11.42
N ASP A 151 -7.38 -17.49 -10.69
CA ASP A 151 -7.05 -18.90 -10.93
C ASP A 151 -8.12 -19.88 -10.39
N GLY A 152 -9.14 -19.34 -9.71
CA GLY A 152 -10.33 -20.05 -9.26
C GLY A 152 -11.58 -19.74 -10.10
N SER A 153 -12.71 -19.53 -9.43
CA SER A 153 -13.98 -19.13 -10.07
C SER A 153 -14.12 -17.61 -10.27
N GLY A 154 -12.98 -16.93 -10.53
CA GLY A 154 -12.77 -15.49 -10.37
C GLY A 154 -13.73 -14.60 -11.12
N ASN A 155 -14.80 -14.21 -10.45
CA ASN A 155 -15.62 -13.10 -10.87
C ASN A 155 -16.32 -12.44 -9.70
N ILE A 156 -16.23 -11.11 -9.65
CA ILE A 156 -16.86 -10.27 -8.64
C ILE A 156 -18.08 -9.60 -9.25
N TRP A 157 -19.21 -9.65 -8.57
CA TRP A 157 -20.33 -8.78 -8.89
C TRP A 157 -20.11 -7.40 -8.26
N ILE A 158 -20.25 -6.37 -9.10
CA ILE A 158 -20.40 -4.97 -8.71
C ILE A 158 -21.90 -4.65 -8.80
N GLY A 159 -22.61 -4.69 -7.68
CA GLY A 159 -24.01 -4.27 -7.62
C GLY A 159 -24.16 -2.78 -7.97
N GLY A 160 -25.14 -2.41 -8.80
CA GLY A 160 -25.36 -1.02 -9.23
C GLY A 160 -25.73 -0.89 -10.71
N GLY A 161 -25.02 -1.58 -11.59
CA GLY A 161 -25.15 -1.40 -13.04
C GLY A 161 -24.38 -0.18 -13.54
N ARG A 162 -24.22 -0.07 -14.87
CA ARG A 162 -23.45 1.00 -15.54
C ARG A 162 -23.83 2.40 -15.08
N SER A 163 -25.12 2.73 -14.96
CA SER A 163 -25.58 4.06 -14.55
C SER A 163 -25.08 4.46 -13.16
N ASP A 164 -25.12 3.52 -12.21
CA ASP A 164 -24.59 3.76 -10.87
C ASP A 164 -23.06 3.86 -10.89
N ALA A 165 -22.37 3.08 -11.74
CA ALA A 165 -20.92 3.12 -11.90
C ALA A 165 -20.44 4.48 -12.42
N VAL A 166 -21.13 5.03 -13.44
CA VAL A 166 -20.88 6.38 -13.96
C VAL A 166 -21.08 7.43 -12.85
N ARG A 167 -22.18 7.31 -12.10
CA ARG A 167 -22.55 8.31 -11.09
C ARG A 167 -21.65 8.28 -9.85
N ASN A 168 -21.26 7.09 -9.40
CA ASN A 168 -20.63 6.90 -8.09
C ASN A 168 -19.11 6.71 -8.19
N VAL A 169 -18.59 6.36 -9.37
CA VAL A 169 -17.15 6.17 -9.62
C VAL A 169 -16.71 7.07 -10.77
N SER A 170 -16.89 6.62 -12.02
CA SER A 170 -16.57 7.38 -13.24
C SER A 170 -17.15 6.71 -14.49
N GLU A 171 -17.18 7.43 -15.61
CA GLU A 171 -17.59 6.88 -16.91
C GLU A 171 -16.61 5.79 -17.40
N GLU A 172 -15.31 6.02 -17.24
CA GLU A 172 -14.23 5.09 -17.56
C GLU A 172 -14.37 3.77 -16.79
N PHE A 173 -14.62 3.85 -15.47
CA PHE A 173 -14.87 2.66 -14.65
C PHE A 173 -16.07 1.86 -15.16
N ALA A 174 -17.15 2.56 -15.55
CA ALA A 174 -18.37 1.96 -16.04
C ALA A 174 -18.22 1.34 -17.44
N GLU A 175 -17.28 1.82 -18.26
CA GLU A 175 -16.89 1.23 -19.53
C GLU A 175 -16.05 -0.02 -19.37
N ILE A 176 -15.05 0.03 -18.50
CA ILE A 176 -14.16 -1.10 -18.25
C ILE A 176 -14.94 -2.27 -17.63
N THR A 177 -15.83 -2.00 -16.67
CA THR A 177 -16.50 -3.07 -15.88
C THR A 177 -17.94 -3.37 -16.30
N GLY A 178 -18.51 -2.54 -17.18
CA GLY A 178 -19.96 -2.51 -17.44
C GLY A 178 -20.83 -2.19 -16.21
N GLY A 179 -20.22 -1.90 -15.06
CA GLY A 179 -20.87 -1.68 -13.77
C GLY A 179 -21.62 -2.88 -13.18
N SER A 180 -21.31 -4.12 -13.60
CA SER A 180 -22.11 -5.29 -13.17
C SER A 180 -21.30 -6.45 -12.63
N LYS A 181 -20.33 -6.96 -13.40
CA LYS A 181 -19.53 -8.11 -13.03
C LYS A 181 -18.16 -7.94 -13.66
N ILE A 182 -17.10 -8.09 -12.86
CA ILE A 182 -15.72 -8.08 -13.35
C ILE A 182 -15.31 -9.51 -13.70
N HIS A 183 -14.67 -9.63 -14.85
CA HIS A 183 -14.07 -10.84 -15.39
C HIS A 183 -12.60 -10.59 -15.79
N CYS A 184 -11.80 -11.64 -15.79
CA CYS A 184 -10.45 -11.59 -16.37
C CYS A 184 -10.48 -11.22 -17.85
N ASP A 185 -11.24 -12.00 -18.62
CA ASP A 185 -11.49 -11.79 -20.04
C ASP A 185 -12.94 -12.18 -20.31
N GLN A 186 -13.75 -11.22 -20.75
CA GLN A 186 -15.08 -11.50 -21.27
C GLN A 186 -15.26 -10.81 -22.61
N ARG A 187 -15.53 -11.61 -23.66
CA ARG A 187 -15.81 -11.12 -25.03
C ARG A 187 -14.66 -10.30 -25.64
N GLY A 188 -13.42 -10.57 -25.25
CA GLY A 188 -12.24 -9.86 -25.74
C GLY A 188 -11.92 -8.58 -24.97
N ASN A 189 -12.67 -8.27 -23.90
CA ASN A 189 -12.36 -7.20 -22.98
C ASN A 189 -11.62 -7.77 -21.77
N ARG A 190 -10.36 -7.32 -21.59
CA ARG A 190 -9.55 -7.65 -20.41
C ARG A 190 -9.83 -6.65 -19.30
N GLU A 191 -10.90 -6.85 -18.55
CA GLU A 191 -11.40 -5.84 -17.60
C GLU A 191 -10.43 -5.63 -16.42
N VAL A 192 -9.78 -6.70 -15.94
CA VAL A 192 -8.74 -6.64 -14.89
C VAL A 192 -7.55 -5.81 -15.38
N GLU A 193 -7.01 -6.12 -16.56
CA GLU A 193 -5.93 -5.35 -17.20
C GLU A 193 -6.34 -3.89 -17.42
N GLY A 194 -7.53 -3.65 -17.97
CA GLY A 194 -8.06 -2.29 -18.20
C GLY A 194 -8.25 -1.48 -16.92
N LEU A 195 -8.63 -2.13 -15.81
CA LEU A 195 -8.72 -1.46 -14.50
C LEU A 195 -7.34 -1.08 -13.98
N PHE A 196 -6.34 -1.97 -14.08
CA PHE A 196 -4.99 -1.65 -13.65
C PHE A 196 -4.40 -0.53 -14.53
N ALA A 197 -4.46 -0.69 -15.86
CA ALA A 197 -4.03 0.31 -16.83
C ALA A 197 -4.71 1.66 -16.58
N GLY A 198 -6.02 1.69 -16.37
CA GLY A 198 -6.74 2.93 -16.07
C GLY A 198 -6.31 3.61 -14.76
N LEU A 199 -5.70 2.89 -13.81
CA LEU A 199 -5.17 3.47 -12.57
C LEU A 199 -3.73 3.95 -12.71
N VAL A 200 -2.95 3.30 -13.57
CA VAL A 200 -1.50 3.53 -13.65
C VAL A 200 -1.02 4.10 -14.98
N GLU A 201 -1.89 4.27 -15.98
CA GLU A 201 -1.63 4.93 -17.26
C GLU A 201 -2.50 6.20 -17.38
N ASP A 202 -2.05 7.16 -18.19
CA ASP A 202 -2.78 8.41 -18.47
C ASP A 202 -3.61 8.32 -19.75
N SER A 203 -4.38 7.24 -19.88
CA SER A 203 -5.31 7.01 -21.00
C SER A 203 -6.73 7.50 -20.70
N GLY A 204 -6.93 8.27 -19.62
CA GLY A 204 -8.21 8.87 -19.27
C GLY A 204 -8.75 9.78 -20.38
N TRP A 205 -10.04 9.68 -20.68
CA TRP A 205 -10.64 10.32 -21.85
C TRP A 205 -10.74 11.86 -21.73
N ASN A 206 -10.57 12.41 -20.52
CA ASN A 206 -10.75 13.84 -20.21
C ASN A 206 -9.56 14.52 -19.47
N ASP A 207 -8.31 14.10 -19.71
CA ASP A 207 -7.08 14.72 -19.14
C ASP A 207 -6.90 14.51 -17.61
N PRO A 208 -5.70 14.75 -17.05
CA PRO A 208 -4.64 13.77 -16.78
C PRO A 208 -4.90 12.84 -15.57
N HIS A 209 -6.13 12.37 -15.40
CA HIS A 209 -6.53 11.58 -14.26
C HIS A 209 -6.80 10.14 -14.73
N GLY A 210 -6.27 9.16 -14.01
CA GLY A 210 -6.71 7.78 -14.16
C GLY A 210 -8.21 7.64 -13.87
N ILE A 211 -8.69 6.45 -13.53
CA ILE A 211 -10.10 6.26 -13.19
C ILE A 211 -10.54 7.23 -12.08
N GLU A 212 -11.46 8.15 -12.39
CA GLU A 212 -11.93 9.15 -11.42
C GLU A 212 -12.51 8.47 -10.19
N ASN A 213 -12.26 9.06 -9.01
CA ASN A 213 -12.71 8.53 -7.72
C ASN A 213 -12.22 7.10 -7.44
N ALA A 214 -11.17 6.64 -8.12
CA ALA A 214 -10.46 5.41 -7.86
C ALA A 214 -8.94 5.65 -7.70
N ARG A 215 -8.28 4.80 -6.92
CA ARG A 215 -6.83 4.81 -6.74
C ARG A 215 -6.29 3.40 -6.49
N LEU A 216 -4.99 3.24 -6.73
CA LEU A 216 -4.26 2.07 -6.29
C LEU A 216 -4.04 2.16 -4.77
N ALA A 217 -4.52 1.17 -4.03
CA ALA A 217 -4.41 1.06 -2.57
C ALA A 217 -3.53 -0.13 -2.14
N GLY A 218 -2.95 -0.85 -3.10
CA GLY A 218 -2.09 -1.99 -2.85
C GLY A 218 -1.44 -2.46 -4.15
N LEU A 219 -0.17 -2.82 -4.10
CA LEU A 219 0.56 -3.44 -5.20
C LEU A 219 1.61 -4.43 -4.70
N THR A 220 1.66 -5.60 -5.34
CA THR A 220 2.79 -6.54 -5.33
C THR A 220 3.15 -6.87 -6.77
N ASP A 221 4.06 -7.84 -6.97
CA ASP A 221 4.37 -8.43 -8.27
C ASP A 221 3.23 -9.26 -8.88
N THR A 222 2.33 -9.81 -8.05
CA THR A 222 1.26 -10.73 -8.51
C THR A 222 -0.14 -10.28 -8.11
N SER A 223 -0.29 -9.10 -7.51
CA SER A 223 -1.58 -8.62 -7.04
C SER A 223 -1.63 -7.09 -6.99
N TYR A 224 -2.85 -6.55 -7.09
CA TYR A 224 -3.09 -5.14 -6.85
C TYR A 224 -4.44 -4.93 -6.19
N THR A 225 -4.56 -3.88 -5.38
CA THR A 225 -5.81 -3.51 -4.73
C THR A 225 -6.25 -2.15 -5.24
N ILE A 226 -7.49 -2.08 -5.69
CA ILE A 226 -8.12 -0.83 -6.07
C ILE A 226 -9.00 -0.34 -4.94
N GLU A 227 -9.03 0.96 -4.75
CA GLU A 227 -9.97 1.66 -3.88
C GLU A 227 -10.80 2.60 -4.75
N PHE A 228 -12.13 2.57 -4.63
CA PHE A 228 -13.02 3.46 -5.40
C PHE A 228 -14.21 3.95 -4.58
N GLY A 229 -14.79 5.07 -5.03
CA GLY A 229 -15.79 5.82 -4.29
C GLY A 229 -15.21 6.62 -3.13
N ALA A 230 -13.89 6.88 -3.12
CA ALA A 230 -13.18 7.53 -2.02
C ALA A 230 -13.66 8.98 -1.71
N ALA A 231 -14.27 9.66 -2.70
CA ALA A 231 -14.88 10.98 -2.50
C ALA A 231 -16.28 10.93 -1.86
N GLY A 232 -16.88 9.75 -1.74
CA GLY A 232 -18.18 9.54 -1.13
C GLY A 232 -18.08 9.19 0.36
N PRO A 233 -19.22 9.05 1.07
CA PRO A 233 -19.20 8.61 2.47
C PRO A 233 -18.57 7.21 2.61
N THR A 234 -18.72 6.35 1.62
CA THR A 234 -18.26 4.96 1.63
C THR A 234 -17.12 4.69 0.67
N THR A 235 -16.23 3.80 1.05
CA THR A 235 -15.14 3.37 0.18
C THR A 235 -15.28 1.89 -0.18
N LYS A 236 -15.07 1.55 -1.45
CA LYS A 236 -15.09 0.18 -1.94
C LYS A 236 -13.68 -0.25 -2.29
N ARG A 237 -13.34 -1.50 -2.00
CA ARG A 237 -12.02 -2.06 -2.29
C ARG A 237 -12.15 -3.42 -2.93
N ILE A 238 -11.31 -3.67 -3.92
CA ILE A 238 -11.17 -4.99 -4.54
C ILE A 238 -9.68 -5.29 -4.64
N THR A 239 -9.24 -6.39 -4.04
CA THR A 239 -7.91 -6.96 -4.25
C THR A 239 -7.99 -7.98 -5.38
N PHE A 240 -7.18 -7.82 -6.42
CA PHE A 240 -7.07 -8.73 -7.55
C PHE A 240 -5.84 -9.62 -7.37
N THR A 241 -6.04 -10.94 -7.46
CA THR A 241 -5.02 -11.97 -7.28
C THR A 241 -5.08 -13.02 -8.40
N GLY A 242 -3.98 -13.77 -8.56
CA GLY A 242 -3.81 -14.84 -9.55
C GLY A 242 -3.29 -14.35 -10.91
N SER A 243 -3.38 -15.19 -11.94
CA SER A 243 -2.76 -14.94 -13.24
C SER A 243 -3.21 -13.62 -13.87
N CYS A 244 -4.49 -13.27 -13.80
CA CYS A 244 -4.99 -12.06 -14.46
C CYS A 244 -4.47 -10.77 -13.84
N ALA A 245 -4.20 -10.79 -12.53
CA ALA A 245 -3.60 -9.64 -11.85
C ALA A 245 -2.13 -9.52 -12.23
N THR A 246 -1.42 -10.66 -12.32
CA THR A 246 -0.03 -10.72 -12.78
C THR A 246 0.10 -10.23 -14.22
N ASP A 247 -0.74 -10.76 -15.13
CA ASP A 247 -0.80 -10.35 -16.54
C ASP A 247 -1.11 -8.86 -16.69
N ALA A 248 -2.02 -8.32 -15.87
CA ALA A 248 -2.35 -6.90 -15.87
C ALA A 248 -1.15 -6.03 -15.50
N ILE A 249 -0.37 -6.43 -14.49
CA ILE A 249 0.83 -5.73 -14.06
C ILE A 249 1.91 -5.77 -15.15
N GLU A 250 2.14 -6.94 -15.73
CA GLU A 250 3.13 -7.13 -16.79
C GLU A 250 2.77 -6.37 -18.09
N ALA A 251 1.48 -6.28 -18.42
CA ALA A 251 1.02 -5.64 -19.66
C ALA A 251 1.31 -4.15 -19.73
N VAL A 252 1.32 -3.46 -18.58
CA VAL A 252 1.53 -2.00 -18.48
C VAL A 252 2.91 -1.64 -17.94
N ASP A 253 3.75 -2.64 -17.66
CA ASP A 253 5.13 -2.41 -17.23
C ASP A 253 5.98 -1.86 -18.38
N LEU A 254 6.25 -0.56 -18.33
CA LEU A 254 7.06 0.12 -19.34
C LEU A 254 8.56 -0.19 -19.19
N GLY A 255 8.99 -0.79 -18.07
CA GLY A 255 10.40 -1.00 -17.70
C GLY A 255 11.19 0.30 -17.49
N LEU A 256 10.57 1.46 -17.68
CA LEU A 256 11.13 2.80 -17.51
C LEU A 256 10.04 3.81 -17.16
N ILE A 257 10.39 4.81 -16.35
CA ILE A 257 9.52 5.95 -16.04
C ILE A 257 10.12 7.24 -16.55
N ASN A 258 9.39 7.93 -17.42
CA ASN A 258 9.73 9.25 -17.95
C ASN A 258 8.76 10.31 -17.40
N ASN A 259 9.21 11.15 -16.47
CA ASN A 259 8.35 12.16 -15.84
C ASN A 259 7.91 13.28 -16.80
N GLY A 260 8.55 13.43 -17.95
CA GLY A 260 8.08 14.30 -19.03
C GLY A 260 6.99 13.67 -19.90
N ASP A 261 6.80 12.35 -19.82
CA ASP A 261 5.76 11.62 -20.52
C ASP A 261 4.64 11.28 -19.53
N LYS A 262 3.49 11.92 -19.71
CA LYS A 262 2.33 11.74 -18.86
C LYS A 262 1.81 10.30 -18.86
N ASN A 263 2.10 9.52 -19.90
CA ASN A 263 1.72 8.11 -20.02
C ASN A 263 2.69 7.17 -19.29
N SER A 264 3.85 7.67 -18.84
CA SER A 264 4.87 6.88 -18.18
C SER A 264 4.77 6.99 -16.67
N ARG A 265 3.77 6.30 -16.12
CA ARG A 265 3.37 6.39 -14.70
C ARG A 265 3.56 5.09 -13.92
N PHE A 266 3.88 3.97 -14.57
CA PHE A 266 4.22 2.72 -13.91
C PHE A 266 5.45 2.05 -14.51
N ALA A 267 6.25 1.45 -13.65
CA ALA A 267 7.29 0.52 -14.05
C ALA A 267 7.66 -0.44 -12.91
N THR A 268 8.11 -1.63 -13.28
CA THR A 268 8.83 -2.54 -12.40
C THR A 268 10.33 -2.33 -12.55
N PHE A 269 11.01 -2.14 -11.43
CA PHE A 269 12.46 -2.14 -11.34
C PHE A 269 12.93 -3.46 -10.75
N ASP A 270 13.37 -4.34 -11.63
CA ASP A 270 14.06 -5.57 -11.28
C ASP A 270 15.59 -5.36 -11.36
N PHE A 271 16.22 -5.33 -10.19
CA PHE A 271 17.68 -5.15 -10.08
C PHE A 271 18.49 -6.38 -10.54
N ASP A 272 17.87 -7.57 -10.65
CA ASP A 272 18.56 -8.79 -11.09
C ASP A 272 18.67 -8.86 -12.62
N ILE A 273 17.70 -8.27 -13.33
CA ILE A 273 17.62 -8.28 -14.80
C ILE A 273 18.17 -6.99 -15.44
N LYS A 274 18.64 -6.04 -14.60
CA LYS A 274 19.19 -4.71 -14.95
C LYS A 274 18.17 -3.73 -15.53
N ALA A 275 17.07 -3.49 -14.81
CA ALA A 275 16.29 -2.28 -15.07
C ALA A 275 17.12 -1.05 -14.66
N LYS A 276 17.41 -0.14 -15.60
CA LYS A 276 17.86 1.20 -15.27
C LYS A 276 16.63 2.08 -15.19
N TRP A 277 16.35 2.61 -14.01
CA TRP A 277 15.43 3.73 -13.91
C TRP A 277 16.05 4.93 -14.61
N THR A 278 15.28 5.68 -15.39
CA THR A 278 15.74 6.98 -15.86
C THR A 278 14.65 8.00 -15.70
N MET A 279 14.70 8.69 -14.57
CA MET A 279 13.90 9.87 -14.27
C MET A 279 14.25 11.03 -15.21
N LEU A 280 13.66 11.04 -16.41
CA LEU A 280 13.81 12.15 -17.35
C LEU A 280 12.87 13.30 -16.97
N GLY A 281 13.39 14.53 -16.87
CA GLY A 281 12.59 15.77 -16.72
C GLY A 281 12.24 16.21 -15.28
N THR A 282 12.92 15.67 -14.26
CA THR A 282 12.44 15.62 -12.86
C THR A 282 12.65 16.82 -11.97
N GLY A 283 13.34 17.87 -12.44
CA GLY A 283 13.58 19.05 -11.60
C GLY A 283 12.32 19.84 -11.17
N ARG A 284 11.10 19.41 -11.52
CA ARG A 284 9.85 20.12 -11.23
C ARG A 284 8.74 19.29 -10.55
N TYR A 285 8.90 17.98 -10.41
CA TYR A 285 7.77 17.07 -10.10
C TYR A 285 7.98 16.12 -8.91
N VAL A 286 9.14 16.12 -8.26
CA VAL A 286 9.39 15.31 -7.05
C VAL A 286 10.21 16.12 -6.05
N THR A 287 10.20 15.72 -4.78
CA THR A 287 10.89 16.42 -3.70
C THR A 287 12.41 16.24 -3.79
N ASP A 288 13.17 17.22 -3.29
CA ASP A 288 14.64 17.14 -3.25
C ASP A 288 15.13 15.98 -2.37
N GLU A 289 14.37 15.65 -1.31
CA GLU A 289 14.60 14.49 -0.45
C GLU A 289 14.52 13.18 -1.23
N PHE A 290 13.45 13.00 -2.02
CA PHE A 290 13.32 11.83 -2.88
C PHE A 290 14.47 11.73 -3.88
N ILE A 291 14.83 12.83 -4.55
CA ILE A 291 15.96 12.86 -5.49
C ILE A 291 17.28 12.50 -4.82
N ALA A 292 17.50 12.92 -3.57
CA ALA A 292 18.71 12.63 -2.83
C ALA A 292 18.84 11.13 -2.50
N LEU A 293 17.72 10.44 -2.24
CA LEU A 293 17.68 9.01 -1.93
C LEU A 293 17.67 8.15 -3.19
N ALA A 294 16.72 8.41 -4.09
CA ALA A 294 16.48 7.63 -5.29
C ALA A 294 17.50 7.92 -6.40
N GLY A 295 18.16 9.07 -6.36
CA GLY A 295 19.01 9.57 -7.43
C GLY A 295 18.21 10.38 -8.47
N LYS A 296 18.88 11.29 -9.18
CA LYS A 296 18.20 12.18 -10.14
C LYS A 296 17.89 11.51 -11.48
N ASN A 297 18.77 10.63 -11.95
CA ASN A 297 18.74 10.07 -13.31
C ASN A 297 18.76 8.55 -13.33
N ASN A 298 19.15 7.89 -12.23
CA ASN A 298 19.17 6.43 -12.13
C ASN A 298 19.19 6.04 -10.66
N MET A 299 18.32 5.09 -10.30
CA MET A 299 18.22 4.52 -8.97
C MET A 299 19.04 3.26 -9.06
N ASP A 300 20.15 3.24 -8.33
CA ASP A 300 20.87 2.01 -8.11
C ASP A 300 20.31 1.29 -6.89
N LEU A 301 20.82 0.08 -6.64
CA LEU A 301 20.38 -0.73 -5.51
C LEU A 301 20.55 0.02 -4.17
N ASN A 302 21.64 0.77 -4.00
CA ASN A 302 21.88 1.50 -2.76
C ASN A 302 20.85 2.61 -2.55
N GLY A 303 20.48 3.33 -3.60
CA GLY A 303 19.43 4.35 -3.57
C GLY A 303 18.05 3.75 -3.26
N ALA A 304 17.73 2.59 -3.86
CA ALA A 304 16.48 1.87 -3.58
C ALA A 304 16.41 1.40 -2.11
N VAL A 305 17.52 0.88 -1.57
CA VAL A 305 17.62 0.47 -0.16
C VAL A 305 17.54 1.68 0.77
N ALA A 306 18.21 2.79 0.45
CA ALA A 306 18.15 4.01 1.22
C ALA A 306 16.73 4.59 1.25
N LEU A 307 16.02 4.55 0.12
CA LEU A 307 14.62 4.95 0.02
C LEU A 307 13.72 4.04 0.86
N PHE A 308 13.87 2.72 0.76
CA PHE A 308 13.11 1.77 1.58
C PHE A 308 13.35 2.01 3.08
N ASN A 309 14.60 2.20 3.50
CA ASN A 309 14.92 2.52 4.88
C ASN A 309 14.30 3.85 5.31
N ALA A 310 14.39 4.91 4.50
CA ALA A 310 13.76 6.20 4.81
C ALA A 310 12.24 6.05 5.01
N LEU A 311 11.57 5.31 4.13
CA LEU A 311 10.13 5.04 4.25
C LEU A 311 9.74 4.21 5.49
N THR A 312 10.70 3.51 6.10
CA THR A 312 10.48 2.61 7.24
C THR A 312 11.22 3.02 8.52
N GLU A 313 11.91 4.16 8.52
CA GLU A 313 12.74 4.66 9.64
C GLU A 313 12.55 6.14 9.96
N HIS A 314 12.13 6.97 9.00
CA HIS A 314 12.20 8.41 9.19
C HIS A 314 11.16 8.89 10.20
N LYS A 315 11.57 9.80 11.09
CA LYS A 315 10.63 10.58 11.92
C LYS A 315 9.77 11.38 10.96
N ASN A 316 8.45 11.19 11.05
CA ASN A 316 7.39 11.58 10.11
C ASN A 316 6.93 10.50 9.11
N GLY A 317 7.42 9.26 9.25
CA GLY A 317 6.83 8.08 8.60
C GLY A 317 6.93 8.05 7.08
N GLY A 318 7.85 8.80 6.47
CA GLY A 318 8.00 8.78 5.02
C GLY A 318 8.99 9.80 4.45
N VAL A 319 9.09 9.76 3.12
CA VAL A 319 9.73 10.77 2.27
C VAL A 319 8.61 11.66 1.76
N GLU A 320 8.77 12.99 1.82
CA GLU A 320 7.69 13.90 1.40
C GLU A 320 7.26 13.61 -0.05
N GLY A 321 5.95 13.44 -0.25
CA GLY A 321 5.36 13.11 -1.55
C GLY A 321 5.54 11.65 -1.97
N VAL A 322 5.96 10.75 -1.09
CA VAL A 322 6.11 9.31 -1.39
C VAL A 322 5.33 8.47 -0.39
N GLU A 323 4.48 7.59 -0.91
CA GLU A 323 3.67 6.66 -0.14
C GLU A 323 4.08 5.22 -0.43
N LEU A 324 4.20 4.39 0.61
CA LEU A 324 4.30 2.94 0.44
C LEU A 324 2.94 2.39 0.02
N VAL A 325 2.89 1.70 -1.12
CA VAL A 325 1.69 1.01 -1.62
C VAL A 325 1.83 -0.51 -1.58
N GLY A 326 2.92 -1.04 -1.05
CA GLY A 326 3.07 -2.47 -0.77
C GLY A 326 4.44 -2.85 -0.27
N ILE A 327 4.52 -3.89 0.57
CA ILE A 327 5.76 -4.53 1.00
C ILE A 327 5.52 -6.04 1.03
N THR A 328 6.42 -6.81 0.43
CA THR A 328 6.49 -8.27 0.52
C THR A 328 7.90 -8.66 0.96
N PRO A 329 8.18 -9.95 1.28
CA PRO A 329 9.55 -10.37 1.58
C PRO A 329 10.55 -10.08 0.43
N THR A 330 10.08 -9.97 -0.81
CA THR A 330 10.91 -9.89 -2.03
C THR A 330 10.83 -8.55 -2.76
N SER A 331 9.88 -7.69 -2.43
CA SER A 331 9.63 -6.44 -3.16
C SER A 331 8.96 -5.39 -2.28
N PHE A 332 9.01 -4.14 -2.73
CA PHE A 332 8.15 -3.09 -2.20
C PHE A 332 7.66 -2.21 -3.34
N ALA A 333 6.54 -1.53 -3.13
CA ALA A 333 5.96 -0.63 -4.11
C ALA A 333 5.72 0.74 -3.49
N ILE A 334 5.90 1.79 -4.29
CA ILE A 334 5.69 3.17 -3.87
C ILE A 334 4.85 3.95 -4.88
N ALA A 335 4.07 4.89 -4.38
CA ALA A 335 3.43 5.94 -5.15
C ALA A 335 4.15 7.26 -4.89
N VAL A 336 4.54 7.97 -5.96
CA VAL A 336 5.23 9.25 -5.92
C VAL A 336 4.28 10.32 -6.40
N HIS A 337 3.92 11.23 -5.51
CA HIS A 337 3.03 12.35 -5.72
C HIS A 337 3.83 13.60 -6.05
N SER A 338 3.50 14.24 -7.16
CA SER A 338 4.11 15.53 -7.50
C SER A 338 3.43 16.67 -6.73
N PRO A 339 4.19 17.50 -6.00
CA PRO A 339 3.60 18.63 -5.25
C PRO A 339 2.92 19.67 -6.16
N ASN A 340 3.34 19.74 -7.43
CA ASN A 340 2.86 20.73 -8.41
C ASN A 340 2.05 20.09 -9.55
N HIS A 341 1.70 18.80 -9.46
CA HIS A 341 0.98 18.11 -10.53
C HIS A 341 0.13 16.97 -9.97
N PRO A 342 -1.12 16.78 -10.42
CA PRO A 342 -1.97 15.68 -9.95
C PRO A 342 -1.51 14.28 -10.38
N MET A 343 -0.32 14.17 -10.99
CA MET A 343 0.20 12.89 -11.48
C MET A 343 0.81 12.13 -10.32
N VAL A 344 0.44 10.86 -10.24
CA VAL A 344 1.03 9.87 -9.34
C VAL A 344 1.81 8.88 -10.20
N GLN A 345 3.06 8.63 -9.83
CA GLN A 345 3.89 7.60 -10.45
C GLN A 345 4.05 6.43 -9.50
N THR A 346 3.81 5.22 -9.97
CA THR A 346 3.88 4.01 -9.16
C THR A 346 5.13 3.22 -9.56
N LEU A 347 5.96 2.84 -8.59
CA LEU A 347 7.11 1.98 -8.80
C LEU A 347 6.89 0.66 -8.08
N LEU A 348 7.12 -0.46 -8.76
CA LEU A 348 7.31 -1.76 -8.12
C LEU A 348 8.81 -2.07 -8.12
N ILE A 349 9.42 -2.25 -6.95
CA ILE A 349 10.88 -2.40 -6.80
C ILE A 349 11.18 -3.79 -6.25
N LYS A 350 12.00 -4.56 -6.97
CA LYS A 350 12.32 -5.97 -6.66
C LYS A 350 13.74 -6.37 -7.03
N GLY A 351 14.12 -7.57 -6.61
CA GLY A 351 15.40 -8.22 -6.89
C GLY A 351 16.12 -8.67 -5.62
N ALA A 352 17.10 -9.55 -5.74
CA ALA A 352 17.74 -10.20 -4.60
C ALA A 352 18.37 -9.22 -3.59
N GLY A 353 18.88 -8.09 -4.07
CA GLY A 353 19.40 -7.03 -3.19
C GLY A 353 18.32 -6.33 -2.37
N ILE A 354 17.11 -6.18 -2.93
CA ILE A 354 15.95 -5.60 -2.25
C ILE A 354 15.39 -6.59 -1.23
N GLU A 355 15.25 -7.86 -1.61
CA GLU A 355 14.88 -8.95 -0.70
C GLU A 355 15.81 -8.99 0.51
N ALA A 356 17.13 -8.91 0.30
CA ALA A 356 18.10 -8.88 1.39
C ALA A 356 17.95 -7.65 2.30
N ALA A 357 17.63 -6.48 1.73
CA ALA A 357 17.41 -5.26 2.51
C ALA A 357 16.12 -5.33 3.34
N ILE A 358 15.04 -5.87 2.77
CA ILE A 358 13.79 -6.12 3.49
C ILE A 358 14.05 -7.11 4.62
N ALA A 359 14.70 -8.26 4.34
CA ALA A 359 15.05 -9.25 5.34
C ALA A 359 15.90 -8.66 6.47
N ALA A 360 16.95 -7.89 6.14
CA ALA A 360 17.80 -7.22 7.14
C ALA A 360 17.00 -6.21 7.98
N LYS A 361 16.07 -5.49 7.37
CA LYS A 361 15.17 -4.57 8.08
C LYS A 361 14.27 -5.33 9.05
N MET A 362 13.65 -6.42 8.60
CA MET A 362 12.84 -7.28 9.46
C MET A 362 13.66 -7.84 10.62
N ASP A 363 14.87 -8.33 10.36
CA ASP A 363 15.72 -8.87 11.41
C ASP A 363 16.21 -7.78 12.38
N SER A 364 16.44 -6.54 11.93
CA SER A 364 16.75 -5.42 12.83
C SER A 364 15.57 -5.02 13.73
N LEU A 365 14.34 -5.24 13.25
CA LEU A 365 13.11 -4.96 13.98
C LEU A 365 12.67 -6.12 14.86
N PHE A 366 13.23 -7.32 14.74
CA PHE A 366 12.78 -8.49 15.51
C PHE A 366 13.91 -9.23 16.23
N GLY A 367 15.16 -8.91 15.93
CA GLY A 367 16.33 -9.60 16.47
C GLY A 367 16.64 -9.20 17.90
N GLU A 368 16.10 -9.98 18.86
CA GLU A 368 16.83 -10.49 20.03
C GLU A 368 16.41 -11.93 20.34
#